data_AF-A0A3M1CAQ1-F1
#
_entry.id   AF-A0A3M1CAQ1-F1
#
_cell.length_a   1.000
_cell.length_b   1.000
_cell.length_c   1.000
_cell.angle_alpha   90.00
_cell.angle_beta   90.00
_cell.angle_gamma   90.00
#
_symmetry.space_group_name_H-M   'P 1'
#
loop_
_entity.id
_entity.type
_entity.pdbx_description
1 polymer ?
#
loop_
_entity_poly.entity_id
_entity_poly.type
_entity_poly.pdbx_seq_one_letter_code
_entity_poly.pdbx_strand_id
1 'polypeptide(L)' 'MNFYPKKILIIQTAFIGDAILATSVAEELHHTFPDAQIFMLVKKGNESLF' A
#
# COMPACT_ATOMS: atom_id res chain seq x y z
N MET A 1 -26.34 1.25 1.70
CA MET A 1 -25.38 0.19 1.29
C MET A 1 -24.01 0.84 1.27
N ASN A 2 -23.15 0.55 2.24
CA ASN A 2 -21.82 1.15 2.29
C ASN A 2 -20.93 0.46 1.26
N PHE A 3 -20.40 1.23 0.31
CA PHE A 3 -19.46 0.74 -0.67
C PHE A 3 -18.05 0.90 -0.11
N TYR A 4 -17.52 -0.18 0.47
CA TYR A 4 -16.12 -0.23 0.87
C TYR A 4 -15.25 -0.68 -0.32
N PRO A 5 -14.02 -0.13 -0.45
CA PRO A 5 -13.11 -0.55 -1.50
C PRO A 5 -12.73 -2.03 -1.32
N LYS A 6 -12.85 -2.81 -2.40
CA LYS A 6 -12.43 -4.23 -2.40
C LYS A 6 -10.97 -4.42 -2.84
N LYS A 7 -10.43 -3.45 -3.58
CA LYS A 7 -9.05 -3.47 -4.09
C LYS A 7 -8.47 -2.07 -4.00
N ILE A 8 -7.25 -1.97 -3.49
CA ILE A 8 -6.53 -0.71 -3.29
C ILE A 8 -5.13 -0.89 -3.89
N LEU A 9 -4.67 0.08 -4.67
CA LEU A 9 -3.32 0.11 -5.21
C LEU A 9 -2.59 1.33 -4.65
N ILE A 10 -1.50 1.11 -3.94
CA ILE A 10 -0.58 2.15 -3.49
C ILE A 10 0.56 2.21 -4.52
N ILE A 11 0.80 3.39 -5.08
CA ILE A 11 1.86 3.61 -6.08
C ILE A 11 2.96 4.42 -5.41
N GLN A 12 4.13 3.79 -5.22
CA GLN A 12 5.27 4.42 -4.59
C GLN A 12 6.57 4.12 -5.35
N THR A 13 6.81 4.90 -6.40
CA THR A 13 7.95 4.70 -7.32
C THR A 13 9.14 5.62 -7.04
N ALA A 14 9.20 6.25 -5.87
CA ALA A 14 10.31 7.13 -5.49
C ALA A 14 11.47 6.35 -4.83
N PHE A 15 12.24 7.00 -3.94
CA PHE A 15 13.38 6.38 -3.29
C PHE A 15 12.95 5.46 -2.15
N ILE A 16 13.88 4.63 -1.67
CA ILE A 16 13.63 3.65 -0.61
C ILE A 16 13.05 4.29 0.68
N GLY A 17 13.50 5.50 1.03
CA GLY A 17 12.97 6.23 2.19
C GLY A 17 11.48 6.52 2.07
N ASP A 18 11.03 6.90 0.88
CA ASP A 18 9.61 7.18 0.63
C ASP A 18 8.77 5.88 0.64
N ALA A 19 9.33 4.77 0.16
CA ALA A 19 8.70 3.45 0.23
C ALA A 19 8.51 3.00 1.68
N ILE A 20 9.51 3.21 2.54
CA ILE A 20 9.41 2.93 3.98
C ILE A 20 8.33 3.81 4.62
N LEU A 21 8.26 5.10 4.31
CA LEU A 21 7.22 5.97 4.86
C LEU A 21 5.80 5.57 4.41
N ALA A 22 5.66 5.04 3.20
CA ALA A 22 4.38 4.56 2.67
C ALA A 22 3.84 3.30 3.38
N THR A 23 4.66 2.59 4.18
CA THR A 23 4.16 1.44 4.97
C THR A 23 3.11 1.87 5.99
N SER A 24 3.25 3.06 6.58
CA SER A 24 2.27 3.63 7.52
C SER A 24 0.87 3.77 6.90
N VAL A 25 0.81 4.14 5.62
CA VAL A 25 -0.45 4.22 4.87
C VAL A 25 -1.00 2.83 4.59
N ALA A 26 -0.14 1.87 4.24
CA ALA A 26 -0.56 0.50 4.02
C ALA A 26 -1.12 -0.15 5.29
N GLU A 27 -0.50 0.08 6.46
CA GLU A 27 -1.01 -0.38 7.76
C GLU A 27 -2.40 0.20 8.06
N GLU A 28 -2.57 1.53 7.97
CA GLU A 28 -3.85 2.17 8.26
C GLU A 28 -4.96 1.68 7.31
N LEU A 29 -4.65 1.47 6.03
CA LEU A 29 -5.58 0.91 5.06
C LEU A 29 -5.95 -0.53 5.38
N HIS A 30 -4.98 -1.35 5.83
CA HIS A 30 -5.25 -2.72 6.25
C HIS A 30 -6.14 -2.77 7.50
N HIS A 31 -5.92 -1.87 8.46
CA HIS A 31 -6.77 -1.74 9.65
C HIS A 31 -8.17 -1.23 9.32
N THR A 32 -8.29 -0.24 8.43
CA THR A 32 -9.57 0.39 8.07
C THR A 32 -10.40 -0.49 7.13
N PHE A 33 -9.75 -1.22 6.23
CA PHE A 33 -10.39 -2.06 5.22
C PHE A 33 -9.82 -3.49 5.27
N PRO A 34 -10.14 -4.28 6.32
CA PRO A 34 -9.55 -5.61 6.54
C PRO A 34 -9.87 -6.61 5.42
N ASP A 35 -10.99 -6.41 4.71
CA ASP A 35 -11.42 -7.26 3.59
C ASP A 35 -10.89 -6.77 2.23
N ALA A 36 -10.19 -5.64 2.17
CA ALA A 36 -9.66 -5.09 0.93
C ALA A 36 -8.34 -5.75 0.56
N GLN A 37 -8.18 -6.09 -0.72
CA GLN A 37 -6.90 -6.51 -1.26
C GLN A 37 -6.03 -5.27 -1.54
N ILE A 38 -4.92 -5.13 -0.82
CA ILE A 38 -3.99 -4.01 -0.97
C ILE A 38 -2.79 -4.47 -1.80
N PHE A 39 -2.50 -3.73 -2.86
CA PHE A 39 -1.35 -3.93 -3.73
C PHE A 39 -0.40 -2.75 -3.59
N MET A 40 0.90 -3.01 -3.65
CA MET A 40 1.90 -1.96 -3.74
C MET A 40 2.71 -2.07 -5.02
N LEU A 41 2.74 -0.98 -5.78
CA LEU A 41 3.61 -0.81 -6.95
C LEU A 41 4.80 0.05 -6.55
N VAL A 42 5.98 -0.55 -6.53
CA VAL A 42 7.22 0.11 -6.15
C VAL A 42 8.18 0.31 -7.33
N LYS A 43 9.18 1.17 -7.15
CA LYS A 43 10.31 1.26 -8.07
C LYS A 43 11.10 -0.05 -8.07
N LYS A 44 11.55 -0.49 -9.25
CA LYS A 44 12.41 -1.67 -9.38
C LYS A 44 13.64 -1.58 -8.47
N GLY A 45 13.91 -2.64 -7.72
CA GLY A 45 14.93 -2.72 -6.68
C GLY A 45 14.41 -2.51 -5.25
N ASN A 46 13.17 -2.04 -5.07
CA ASN A 46 12.54 -1.85 -3.76
C ASN A 46 11.55 -2.99 -3.40
N GLU A 47 11.42 -4.03 -4.22
CA GLU A 47 10.44 -5.10 -4.05
C GLU A 47 10.64 -5.87 -2.74
N SER A 48 11.87 -6.02 -2.26
CA SER A 48 12.16 -6.76 -1.03
C SER A 48 11.67 -6.09 0.26
N LEU A 49 11.07 -4.90 0.17
CA LEU A 49 10.49 -4.19 1.31
C LEU A 49 9.06 -4.64 1.65
N PHE A 50 8.37 -5.30 0.71
CA PHE A 50 6.94 -5.66 0.78
C PHE A 50 6.73 -7.12 0.40
#